data_AF-A0A1S1Z3E4-F1
#
_entry.id   AF-A0A1S1Z3E4-F1
#
_cell.length_a   1.000
_cell.length_b   1.000
_cell.length_c   1.000
_cell.angle_alpha   90.00
_cell.angle_beta   90.00
_cell.angle_gamma   90.00
#
_symmetry.space_group_name_H-M   'P 1'
#
loop_
_entity.id
_entity.type
_entity.pdbx_description
1 polymer ?
#
loop_
_entity_poly.entity_id
_entity_poly.type
_entity_poly.pdbx_seq_one_letter_code
_entity_poly.pdbx_strand_id
1 'polypeptide(L)'
;MYGEYSYATILLLGTVWAPLKEEFTFRYFLDKKKYTAVISFSLFVATVLLIITKMIFSIGTLSYLLFCIYAIIISPAVYYFVLTKRYVWNENNILYSSVLFGLVHLSNFNQDQFTLIEYYPYLIFYIISISFMGYIFAIIRIRFGMKYNLLIHSLFNLLVFI
;
A
#
# COMPACT_ATOMS: atom_id res chain seq x y z
N MET A 1 -2.26 -17.09 1.25
CA MET A 1 -0.80 -16.94 1.07
C MET A 1 0.00 -17.21 2.37
N TYR A 2 -0.51 -18.03 3.29
CA TYR A 2 0.10 -18.22 4.63
C TYR A 2 0.20 -19.68 5.11
N GLY A 3 -0.15 -20.67 4.27
CA GLY A 3 -0.25 -22.07 4.70
C GLY A 3 1.06 -22.67 5.23
N GLU A 4 2.21 -22.08 4.93
CA GLU A 4 3.54 -22.55 5.35
C GLU A 4 4.19 -21.68 6.43
N TYR A 5 3.58 -20.54 6.80
CA TYR A 5 4.14 -19.64 7.81
C TYR A 5 3.55 -19.92 9.19
N SER A 6 4.40 -19.90 10.22
CA SER A 6 3.91 -19.94 11.60
C SER A 6 2.99 -18.74 11.89
N TYR A 7 2.03 -18.92 12.80
CA TYR A 7 1.11 -17.84 13.20
C TYR A 7 1.85 -16.58 13.66
N ALA A 8 2.96 -16.73 14.38
CA ALA A 8 3.81 -15.61 14.79
C ALA A 8 4.38 -14.82 13.59
N THR A 9 4.77 -15.51 12.51
CA THR A 9 5.24 -14.86 11.27
C THR A 9 4.12 -14.12 10.57
N ILE A 10 2.91 -14.69 10.52
CA ILE A 10 1.73 -14.03 9.96
C ILE A 10 1.43 -12.74 10.72
N LEU A 11 1.42 -12.80 12.06
CA LEU A 11 1.23 -11.63 12.91
C LEU A 11 2.30 -10.57 12.64
N LEU A 12 3.58 -10.93 12.63
CA LEU A 12 4.65 -9.95 12.39
C LEU A 12 4.54 -9.30 11.01
N LEU A 13 4.26 -10.09 9.96
CA LEU A 13 4.12 -9.57 8.61
C LEU A 13 2.86 -8.72 8.44
N GLY A 14 1.73 -9.16 8.98
CA GLY A 14 0.45 -8.47 8.85
C GLY A 14 0.33 -7.22 9.72
N THR A 15 0.95 -7.22 10.91
CA THR A 15 0.79 -6.12 11.88
C THR A 15 1.93 -5.11 11.83
N VAL A 16 3.14 -5.50 11.45
CA VAL A 16 4.30 -4.58 11.41
C VAL A 16 4.72 -4.29 9.98
N TRP A 17 4.99 -5.34 9.21
CA TRP A 17 5.56 -5.16 7.87
C TRP A 17 4.56 -4.55 6.88
N ALA A 18 3.32 -5.03 6.87
CA ALA A 18 2.29 -4.54 5.95
C ALA A 18 1.99 -3.04 6.16
N PRO A 19 1.70 -2.55 7.38
CA PRO A 19 1.55 -1.11 7.63
C PRO A 19 2.76 -0.30 7.20
N LEU A 20 3.99 -0.77 7.48
CA LEU A 20 5.20 -0.08 7.05
C LEU A 20 5.24 0.06 5.53
N LYS A 21 5.10 -1.05 4.80
CA LYS A 21 5.10 -1.05 3.34
C LYS A 21 4.02 -0.11 2.78
N GLU A 22 2.82 -0.17 3.33
CA GLU A 22 1.67 0.59 2.86
C GLU A 22 1.79 2.09 3.14
N GLU A 23 2.21 2.47 4.34
CA GLU A 23 2.45 3.87 4.67
C GLU A 23 3.53 4.50 3.79
N PHE A 24 4.64 3.78 3.60
CA PHE A 24 5.73 4.26 2.75
C PHE A 24 5.31 4.34 1.28
N THR A 25 4.50 3.40 0.80
CA THR A 25 4.05 3.36 -0.59
C THR A 25 2.96 4.37 -0.90
N PHE A 26 1.90 4.41 -0.09
CA PHE A 26 0.65 5.10 -0.43
C PHE A 26 0.48 6.44 0.27
N ARG A 27 1.25 6.74 1.32
CA ARG A 27 1.02 7.94 2.15
C ARG A 27 2.28 8.75 2.43
N TYR A 28 3.47 8.29 2.03
CA TYR A 28 4.71 9.00 2.35
C TYR A 28 4.81 10.35 1.61
N PHE A 29 4.25 10.43 0.40
CA PHE A 29 4.17 11.66 -0.38
C PHE A 29 3.35 12.79 0.27
N LEU A 30 2.53 12.48 1.29
CA LEU A 30 1.72 13.46 2.02
C LEU A 30 2.54 14.39 2.94
N ASP A 31 3.82 14.08 3.20
CA ASP A 31 4.73 14.93 4.01
C ASP A 31 5.13 16.25 3.31
N LYS A 32 4.58 16.55 2.13
CA LYS A 32 4.81 17.76 1.31
C LYS A 32 6.26 17.96 0.82
N LYS A 33 7.18 17.08 1.20
CA LYS A 33 8.60 17.12 0.82
C LYS A 33 8.80 16.35 -0.49
N LYS A 34 9.64 16.88 -1.39
CA LYS A 34 9.88 16.25 -2.70
C LYS A 34 10.48 14.85 -2.57
N TYR A 35 11.45 14.66 -1.69
CA TYR A 35 12.10 13.35 -1.53
C TYR A 35 11.13 12.27 -1.00
N THR A 36 10.14 12.64 -0.17
CA THR A 36 9.15 11.67 0.31
C THR A 36 8.20 11.27 -0.80
N ALA A 37 7.84 12.21 -1.69
CA ALA A 37 7.08 11.90 -2.90
C ALA A 37 7.85 10.97 -3.85
N VAL A 38 9.15 11.20 -4.05
CA VAL A 38 9.99 10.31 -4.86
C VAL A 38 9.99 8.90 -4.28
N ILE A 39 10.28 8.75 -2.99
CA ILE A 39 10.28 7.43 -2.33
C ILE A 39 8.91 6.75 -2.47
N SER A 40 7.83 7.46 -2.15
CA SER A 40 6.46 6.93 -2.21
C SER A 40 6.11 6.44 -3.62
N PHE A 41 6.36 7.26 -4.64
CA PHE A 41 6.03 6.92 -6.01
C PHE A 41 6.94 5.82 -6.56
N SER A 42 8.22 5.77 -6.19
CA SER A 42 9.09 4.64 -6.55
C SER A 42 8.59 3.32 -5.96
N LEU A 43 8.19 3.31 -4.69
CA LEU A 43 7.62 2.13 -4.03
C LEU A 43 6.25 1.76 -4.62
N PHE A 44 5.45 2.75 -5.02
CA PHE A 44 4.17 2.52 -5.70
C PHE A 44 4.37 1.83 -7.05
N VAL A 45 5.23 2.38 -7.91
CA VAL A 45 5.53 1.77 -9.21
C VAL A 45 6.16 0.38 -9.03
N ALA A 46 7.04 0.20 -8.05
CA ALA A 46 7.59 -1.11 -7.71
C ALA A 46 6.51 -2.11 -7.28
N THR A 47 5.51 -1.66 -6.52
CA THR A 47 4.35 -2.48 -6.13
C THR A 47 3.54 -2.89 -7.37
N VAL A 48 3.27 -1.96 -8.28
CA VAL A 48 2.52 -2.23 -9.52
C VAL A 48 3.28 -3.23 -10.39
N LEU A 49 4.59 -3.02 -10.62
CA LEU A 49 5.40 -3.97 -11.36
C LEU A 49 5.42 -5.35 -10.72
N LEU A 50 5.54 -5.41 -9.39
CA LEU A 50 5.51 -6.68 -8.67
C LEU A 50 4.17 -7.42 -8.85
N ILE A 51 3.05 -6.70 -8.81
CA ILE A 51 1.72 -7.27 -9.07
C ILE A 51 1.69 -7.86 -10.48
N ILE A 52 2.13 -7.11 -11.50
CA ILE A 52 2.19 -7.58 -12.89
C ILE A 52 3.09 -8.81 -13.00
N THR A 53 4.28 -8.80 -12.41
CA THR A 53 5.20 -9.95 -12.44
C THR A 53 4.56 -11.18 -11.78
N LYS A 54 3.80 -11.03 -10.68
CA LYS A 54 3.09 -12.14 -10.02
C LYS A 54 1.95 -12.72 -10.87
N MET A 55 1.35 -11.92 -11.77
CA MET A 55 0.34 -12.41 -12.70
C MET A 55 0.94 -13.29 -13.80
N ILE A 56 2.22 -13.11 -14.11
CA ILE A 56 2.91 -13.81 -15.21
C ILE A 56 3.78 -14.96 -14.68
N PHE A 57 4.39 -14.79 -13.51
CA PHE A 57 5.39 -15.70 -12.95
C PHE A 57 5.08 -16.09 -11.50
N SER A 58 5.37 -17.34 -11.13
CA SER A 58 5.34 -17.79 -9.74
C SER A 58 6.65 -17.43 -9.04
N ILE A 59 6.68 -16.27 -8.38
CA ILE A 59 7.91 -15.68 -7.80
C ILE A 59 8.05 -15.82 -6.27
N GLY A 60 7.13 -16.51 -5.59
CA GLY A 60 7.26 -16.87 -4.16
C GLY A 60 7.90 -15.81 -3.26
N THR A 61 8.94 -16.20 -2.51
CA THR A 61 9.73 -15.33 -1.62
C THR A 61 10.65 -14.35 -2.37
N LEU A 62 10.98 -14.60 -3.65
CA LEU A 62 11.76 -13.69 -4.49
C LEU A 62 11.04 -12.35 -4.71
N SER A 63 9.73 -12.31 -4.49
CA SER A 63 8.93 -11.10 -4.62
C SER A 63 9.41 -9.93 -3.74
N TYR A 64 9.97 -10.18 -2.56
CA TYR A 64 10.52 -9.13 -1.69
C TYR A 64 11.80 -8.53 -2.27
N LEU A 65 12.68 -9.36 -2.83
CA LEU A 65 13.91 -8.90 -3.48
C LEU A 65 13.59 -8.09 -4.74
N LEU A 66 12.68 -8.58 -5.58
CA LEU A 66 12.24 -7.89 -6.79
C LEU A 66 11.61 -6.53 -6.47
N PHE A 67 10.82 -6.43 -5.40
CA PHE A 67 10.27 -5.16 -4.94
C PHE A 67 11.36 -4.11 -4.67
N CYS A 68 12.40 -4.48 -3.92
CA CYS A 68 13.52 -3.60 -3.62
C CYS A 68 14.30 -3.20 -4.90
N ILE A 69 14.56 -4.17 -5.79
CA ILE A 69 15.24 -3.94 -7.06
C ILE A 69 14.45 -2.95 -7.93
N TYR A 70 13.15 -3.19 -8.12
CA TYR A 70 12.29 -2.30 -8.88
C TYR A 70 12.26 -0.89 -8.29
N ALA A 71 12.14 -0.75 -6.96
CA ALA A 71 12.13 0.55 -6.30
C ALA A 71 13.43 1.33 -6.56
N ILE A 72 14.59 0.67 -6.47
CA ILE A 72 15.90 1.29 -6.71
C ILE A 72 16.02 1.72 -8.18
N ILE A 73 15.75 0.82 -9.12
CA ILE A 73 15.89 1.05 -10.57
C ILE A 73 14.99 2.19 -11.04
N ILE A 74 13.76 2.27 -10.52
CA ILE A 74 12.77 3.27 -10.93
C ILE A 74 13.02 4.64 -10.28
N SER A 75 13.70 4.69 -9.14
CA SER A 75 13.88 5.93 -8.39
C SER A 75 14.48 7.10 -9.18
N PRO A 76 15.47 6.93 -10.08
CA PRO A 76 16.00 8.04 -10.86
C PRO A 76 14.98 8.63 -11.84
N ALA A 77 14.17 7.77 -12.48
CA ALA A 77 13.11 8.20 -13.40
C ALA A 77 12.00 8.96 -12.68
N VAL A 78 11.57 8.45 -11.51
CA VAL A 78 10.59 9.14 -10.65
C VAL A 78 11.17 10.44 -10.11
N TYR A 79 12.43 10.46 -9.70
CA TYR A 79 13.11 11.66 -9.24
C TYR A 79 13.11 12.76 -10.31
N TYR A 80 13.49 12.41 -11.54
CA TYR A 80 13.44 13.32 -12.68
C TYR A 80 12.02 13.84 -12.94
N PHE A 81 11.01 12.97 -12.92
CA PHE A 81 9.61 13.35 -13.07
C PHE A 81 9.13 14.32 -11.98
N VAL A 82 9.38 14.01 -10.71
CA VAL A 82 8.95 14.82 -9.55
C VAL A 82 9.62 16.20 -9.56
N LEU A 83 10.90 16.28 -9.92
CA LEU A 83 11.61 17.55 -10.03
C LEU A 83 11.09 18.42 -11.18
N THR A 84 10.91 17.84 -12.36
CA THR A 84 10.56 18.57 -13.59
C THR A 84 9.09 18.99 -13.62
N LYS A 85 8.18 18.16 -13.10
CA LYS A 85 6.73 18.41 -13.12
C LYS A 85 6.19 19.14 -11.90
N ARG A 86 7.09 19.64 -11.03
CA ARG A 86 6.77 20.53 -9.90
C ARG A 86 5.63 19.97 -9.05
N TYR A 87 5.81 18.76 -8.50
CA TYR A 87 4.81 18.12 -7.61
C TYR A 87 4.17 19.15 -6.67
N VAL A 88 2.86 19.34 -6.80
CA VAL A 88 2.06 20.26 -5.99
C VAL A 88 1.21 19.43 -5.04
N TRP A 89 1.44 19.60 -3.75
CA TRP A 89 0.56 19.02 -2.76
C TRP A 89 -0.79 19.76 -2.78
N ASN A 90 -1.89 19.01 -2.79
CA ASN A 90 -3.24 19.55 -2.61
C ASN A 90 -4.08 18.60 -1.74
N GLU A 91 -5.27 19.05 -1.31
CA GLU A 91 -6.15 18.27 -0.45
C GLU A 91 -6.69 17.00 -1.14
N ASN A 92 -6.84 17.03 -2.48
CA ASN A 92 -7.27 15.87 -3.26
C ASN A 92 -6.27 14.70 -3.17
N ASN A 93 -5.00 14.96 -2.86
CA ASN A 93 -4.00 13.91 -2.63
C ASN A 93 -4.39 12.97 -1.47
N ILE A 94 -5.11 13.46 -0.47
CA ILE A 94 -5.64 12.64 0.63
C ILE A 94 -6.66 11.66 0.06
N LEU A 95 -7.60 12.16 -0.75
CA LEU A 95 -8.63 11.32 -1.38
C LEU A 95 -7.99 10.29 -2.32
N TYR A 96 -7.05 10.69 -3.18
CA TYR A 96 -6.35 9.77 -4.09
C TYR A 96 -5.59 8.68 -3.34
N SER A 97 -4.85 9.04 -2.29
CA SER A 97 -4.17 8.09 -1.43
C SER A 97 -5.14 7.08 -0.81
N SER A 98 -6.29 7.56 -0.33
CA SER A 98 -7.32 6.74 0.33
C SER A 98 -8.00 5.77 -0.63
N VAL A 99 -8.32 6.22 -1.84
CA VAL A 99 -8.91 5.36 -2.89
C VAL A 99 -7.91 4.30 -3.34
N LEU A 100 -6.66 4.68 -3.62
CA LEU A 100 -5.61 3.73 -4.00
C LEU A 100 -5.34 2.70 -2.89
N PHE A 101 -5.39 3.13 -1.63
CA PHE A 101 -5.27 2.24 -0.48
C PHE A 101 -6.41 1.21 -0.43
N GLY A 102 -7.66 1.60 -0.69
CA GLY A 102 -8.77 0.64 -0.81
C GLY A 102 -8.59 -0.33 -1.99
N LEU A 103 -8.19 0.19 -3.15
CA LEU A 103 -8.03 -0.61 -4.36
C LEU A 103 -6.93 -1.67 -4.25
N VAL A 104 -5.78 -1.38 -3.63
CA VAL A 104 -4.71 -2.38 -3.49
C VAL A 104 -5.13 -3.58 -2.64
N HIS A 105 -6.08 -3.38 -1.72
CA HIS A 105 -6.60 -4.44 -0.86
C HIS A 105 -7.52 -5.43 -1.60
N LEU A 106 -7.86 -5.19 -2.87
CA LEU A 106 -8.44 -6.21 -3.73
C LEU A 106 -7.51 -7.43 -3.89
N SER A 107 -6.21 -7.25 -3.69
CA SER A 107 -5.24 -8.36 -3.68
C SER A 107 -5.43 -9.37 -2.53
N ASN A 108 -6.31 -9.08 -1.57
CA ASN A 108 -6.69 -10.01 -0.51
C ASN A 108 -7.73 -11.05 -0.96
N PHE A 109 -8.32 -10.88 -2.14
CA PHE A 109 -9.33 -11.78 -2.69
C PHE A 109 -8.72 -12.74 -3.71
N ASN A 110 -9.26 -13.96 -3.74
CA ASN A 110 -8.93 -14.96 -4.76
C ASN A 110 -9.64 -14.64 -6.08
N GLN A 111 -9.09 -15.12 -7.20
CA GLN A 111 -9.64 -14.88 -8.53
C GLN A 111 -11.10 -15.35 -8.68
N ASP A 112 -11.47 -16.45 -8.04
CA ASP A 112 -12.84 -16.99 -8.06
C ASP A 112 -13.87 -16.04 -7.44
N GLN A 113 -13.45 -15.16 -6.53
CA GLN A 113 -14.34 -14.16 -5.92
C GLN A 113 -14.62 -12.98 -6.87
N PHE A 114 -13.82 -12.82 -7.93
CA PHE A 114 -14.06 -11.82 -8.97
C PHE A 114 -14.88 -12.35 -10.15
N THR A 115 -15.03 -13.67 -10.30
CA THR A 115 -15.79 -14.26 -11.41
C THR A 115 -17.29 -14.37 -11.10
N LEU A 116 -17.65 -14.38 -9.81
CA LEU A 116 -19.02 -14.52 -9.35
C LEU A 116 -19.65 -13.14 -9.07
N ILE A 117 -20.62 -12.73 -9.89
CA ILE A 117 -21.33 -11.44 -9.81
C ILE A 117 -21.93 -11.19 -8.41
N GLU A 118 -22.36 -12.23 -7.71
CA GLU A 118 -22.94 -12.16 -6.36
C GLU A 118 -21.99 -11.54 -5.33
N TYR A 119 -20.67 -11.62 -5.56
CA TYR A 119 -19.66 -11.02 -4.67
C TYR A 119 -19.39 -9.54 -4.95
N TYR A 120 -19.88 -8.98 -6.07
CA TYR A 120 -19.58 -7.60 -6.45
C TYR A 120 -20.05 -6.57 -5.40
N PRO A 121 -21.26 -6.67 -4.82
CA PRO A 121 -21.66 -5.77 -3.75
C PRO A 121 -20.69 -5.82 -2.56
N TYR A 122 -20.25 -7.01 -2.17
CA TYR A 122 -19.29 -7.19 -1.07
C TYR A 122 -17.94 -6.54 -1.38
N LEU A 123 -17.40 -6.74 -2.60
CA LEU A 123 -16.16 -6.12 -3.04
C LEU A 123 -16.24 -4.59 -3.00
N ILE A 124 -17.36 -4.01 -3.46
CA ILE A 124 -17.59 -2.56 -3.44
C ILE A 124 -17.62 -2.04 -2.00
N PHE A 125 -18.41 -2.65 -1.11
CA PHE A 125 -18.48 -2.24 0.29
C PHE A 125 -17.13 -2.40 1.01
N TYR A 126 -16.40 -3.46 0.69
CA TYR A 126 -15.05 -3.68 1.20
C TYR A 126 -14.09 -2.56 0.77
N ILE A 127 -14.03 -2.24 -0.53
CA ILE A 127 -13.17 -1.14 -1.04
C ILE A 127 -13.54 0.18 -0.36
N ILE A 128 -14.84 0.51 -0.29
CA ILE A 128 -15.31 1.76 0.34
C ILE A 128 -14.88 1.83 1.81
N SER A 129 -15.05 0.74 2.55
CA SER A 129 -14.69 0.67 3.98
C SER A 129 -13.18 0.82 4.17
N ILE A 130 -12.36 0.12 3.38
CA ILE A 130 -10.90 0.23 3.46
C ILE A 130 -10.43 1.62 2.99
N SER A 131 -11.05 2.21 1.96
CA SER A 131 -10.76 3.57 1.53
C SER A 131 -11.08 4.60 2.60
N PHE A 132 -12.22 4.46 3.29
CA PHE A 132 -12.58 5.32 4.41
C PHE A 132 -11.56 5.20 5.56
N MET A 133 -11.12 3.98 5.86
CA MET A 133 -10.05 3.77 6.84
C MET A 133 -8.73 4.40 6.40
N GLY A 134 -8.38 4.26 5.11
CA GLY A 134 -7.23 4.91 4.50
C GLY A 134 -7.27 6.44 4.60
N TYR A 135 -8.47 7.03 4.54
CA TYR A 135 -8.70 8.46 4.72
C TYR A 135 -8.46 8.89 6.17
N ILE A 136 -8.97 8.13 7.15
CA ILE A 136 -8.70 8.38 8.57
C ILE A 136 -7.20 8.31 8.85
N PHE A 137 -6.51 7.29 8.36
CA PHE A 137 -5.05 7.17 8.50
C PHE A 137 -4.29 8.31 7.83
N ALA A 138 -4.73 8.76 6.65
CA ALA A 138 -4.13 9.92 6.00
C ALA A 138 -4.29 11.21 6.84
N ILE A 139 -5.45 11.42 7.47
CA ILE A 139 -5.66 12.54 8.41
C ILE A 139 -4.73 12.42 9.63
N ILE A 140 -4.69 11.24 10.26
CA ILE A 140 -3.83 10.98 11.42
C ILE A 140 -2.37 11.26 11.06
N ARG A 141 -1.92 10.78 9.89
CA ARG A 141 -0.56 11.00 9.40
C ARG A 141 -0.25 12.47 9.20
N ILE A 142 -1.15 13.26 8.61
CA ILE A 142 -0.92 14.70 8.38
C ILE A 142 -0.92 15.47 9.71
N ARG A 143 -1.79 15.10 10.66
CA ARG A 143 -1.94 15.83 11.94
C ARG A 143 -0.91 15.44 12.99
N PHE A 144 -0.57 14.16 13.08
CA PHE A 144 0.25 13.61 14.16
C PHE A 144 1.59 13.06 13.66
N GLY A 145 1.73 12.76 12.37
CA GLY A 145 2.96 12.26 11.76
C GLY A 145 3.00 10.73 11.59
N MET A 146 4.09 10.24 10.96
CA MET A 146 4.26 8.82 10.59
C MET A 146 4.19 7.87 11.79
N LYS A 147 4.84 8.24 12.90
CA LYS A 147 4.99 7.36 14.07
C LYS A 147 3.64 6.94 14.64
N TYR A 148 2.75 7.91 14.84
CA TYR A 148 1.42 7.65 15.40
C TYR A 148 0.53 6.92 14.40
N ASN A 149 0.62 7.26 13.12
CA ASN A 149 -0.16 6.57 12.10
C ASN A 149 0.25 5.10 11.98
N LEU A 150 1.56 4.80 11.96
CA LEU A 150 2.06 3.43 11.95
C LEU A 150 1.60 2.65 13.19
N LEU A 151 1.68 3.25 14.39
CA LEU A 151 1.24 2.59 15.62
C LEU A 151 -0.24 2.23 15.56
N ILE A 152 -1.10 3.19 15.17
CA ILE A 152 -2.54 2.98 15.06
C ILE A 152 -2.86 1.94 13.98
N HIS A 153 -2.23 2.04 12.81
CA HIS A 153 -2.42 1.09 11.72
C HIS A 153 -1.99 -0.33 12.13
N SER A 154 -0.83 -0.48 12.78
CA SER A 154 -0.36 -1.75 13.34
C SER A 154 -1.32 -2.31 14.39
N LEU A 155 -1.88 -1.48 15.26
CA LEU A 155 -2.86 -1.89 16.25
C LEU A 155 -4.17 -2.37 15.58
N PHE A 156 -4.65 -1.66 14.57
CA PHE A 156 -5.84 -2.08 13.80
C PHE A 156 -5.61 -3.42 13.12
N ASN A 157 -4.45 -3.62 12.48
CA ASN A 157 -4.14 -4.90 11.87
C ASN A 157 -4.06 -6.01 12.93
N LEU A 158 -3.45 -5.74 14.09
CA LEU A 158 -3.39 -6.71 15.18
C LEU A 158 -4.79 -7.14 15.64
N LEU A 159 -5.72 -6.19 15.79
CA LEU A 159 -7.11 -6.47 16.17
C LEU A 159 -7.88 -7.27 15.10
N VAL A 160 -7.47 -7.22 13.83
CA VAL A 160 -8.07 -8.02 12.76
C VAL A 160 -7.53 -9.47 12.76
N PHE A 161 -6.31 -9.69 13.25
CA PHE A 161 -5.66 -11.00 13.27
C PHE A 161 -5.87 -11.82 14.56
N ILE A 162 -6.44 -11.21 15.61
CA ILE A 162 -6.79 -11.84 16.90
C ILE A 162 -8.30 -12.05 16.95
#